data_AF-A0AAW7FBR8-F1
#
_entry.id   AF-A0AAW7FBR8-F1
#
_cell.length_a   1.000
_cell.length_b   1.000
_cell.length_c   1.000
_cell.angle_alpha   90.00
_cell.angle_beta   90.00
_cell.angle_gamma   90.00
#
_symmetry.space_group_name_H-M   'P 1'
#
loop_
_entity.id
_entity.type
_entity.pdbx_description
1 polymer ?
#
loop_
_entity_poly.entity_id
_entity_poly.type
_entity_poly.pdbx_seq_one_letter_code
_entity_poly.pdbx_strand_id
1 'polypeptide(L)'
;MSNLIDSVLNERSENSECFEGFIQAIFNDYDARAIDRNQAALAIKYAFALIENGNSIAAVDWIKTGRKQIRSLMVNNHGQSVK
;
A
#
# COMPACT_ATOMS: atom_id res chain seq x y z
N MET A 1 -29.05 -1.20 -13.56
CA MET A 1 -28.37 -0.97 -12.27
C MET A 1 -26.87 -1.28 -12.44
N SER A 2 -26.18 -0.56 -13.32
CA SER A 2 -24.74 -0.73 -13.62
C SER A 2 -23.95 0.58 -13.59
N ASN A 3 -24.61 1.73 -13.71
CA ASN A 3 -23.90 2.98 -14.03
C ASN A 3 -23.30 3.73 -12.83
N LEU A 4 -23.61 3.34 -11.58
CA LEU A 4 -23.11 4.05 -10.40
C LEU A 4 -21.70 3.61 -10.01
N ILE A 5 -21.40 2.30 -10.13
CA ILE A 5 -20.07 1.76 -9.85
C ILE A 5 -19.10 2.25 -10.93
N ASP A 6 -19.50 2.14 -12.20
CA ASP A 6 -18.68 2.60 -13.33
C ASP A 6 -18.44 4.12 -13.27
N SER A 7 -19.42 4.93 -12.85
CA SER A 7 -19.25 6.39 -12.74
C SER A 7 -18.36 6.81 -11.57
N VAL A 8 -18.40 6.11 -10.43
CA VAL A 8 -17.51 6.37 -9.28
C VAL A 8 -16.07 5.94 -9.58
N LEU A 9 -15.89 4.90 -10.39
CA LEU A 9 -14.59 4.44 -10.86
C LEU A 9 -14.01 5.36 -11.96
N ASN A 10 -14.86 5.88 -12.86
CA ASN A 10 -14.45 6.71 -13.99
C ASN A 10 -14.00 8.14 -13.61
N GLU A 11 -14.60 8.77 -12.58
CA GLU A 11 -14.11 10.07 -12.05
C GLU A 11 -12.85 9.95 -11.16
N ARG A 12 -12.45 8.71 -10.83
CA ARG A 12 -11.27 8.41 -9.99
C ARG A 12 -10.20 7.63 -10.74
N SER A 13 -10.23 7.62 -12.07
CA SER A 13 -9.33 6.84 -12.94
C SER A 13 -7.84 6.93 -12.53
N GLU A 14 -7.34 8.14 -12.28
CA GLU A 14 -5.93 8.35 -11.85
C GLU A 14 -5.64 7.78 -10.45
N ASN A 15 -6.62 7.82 -9.55
CA ASN A 15 -6.50 7.23 -8.21
C ASN A 15 -6.64 5.70 -8.24
N SER A 16 -7.40 5.16 -9.21
CA SER A 16 -7.54 3.72 -9.45
C SER A 16 -6.22 3.12 -9.93
N GLU A 17 -5.57 3.75 -10.91
CA GLU A 17 -4.26 3.32 -11.41
C GLU A 17 -3.17 3.39 -10.31
N CYS A 18 -3.20 4.42 -9.47
CA CYS A 18 -2.30 4.53 -8.32
C CYS A 18 -2.51 3.42 -7.30
N PHE A 19 -3.76 3.02 -7.05
CA PHE A 19 -4.08 1.96 -6.10
C PHE A 19 -3.70 0.57 -6.64
N GLU A 20 -3.99 0.28 -7.91
CA GLU A 20 -3.57 -0.96 -8.56
C GLU A 20 -2.04 -1.09 -8.59
N GLY A 21 -1.33 -0.01 -8.94
CA GLY A 21 0.13 0.03 -8.89
C GLY A 21 0.69 -0.20 -7.48
N PHE A 22 0.00 0.26 -6.44
CA PHE A 22 0.36 0.00 -5.05
C PHE A 22 0.19 -1.47 -4.66
N ILE A 23 -0.95 -2.09 -5.00
CA ILE A 23 -1.18 -3.51 -4.73
C ILE A 23 -0.16 -4.38 -5.48
N GLN A 24 0.09 -4.08 -6.75
CA GLN A 24 1.10 -4.80 -7.54
C GLN A 24 2.50 -4.68 -6.93
N ALA A 25 2.87 -3.49 -6.44
CA ALA A 25 4.16 -3.30 -5.78
C ALA A 25 4.30 -4.13 -4.49
N ILE A 26 3.23 -4.26 -3.70
CA ILE A 26 3.21 -5.11 -2.50
C ILE A 26 3.41 -6.58 -2.87
N PHE A 27 2.70 -7.08 -3.90
CA PHE A 27 2.88 -8.46 -4.34
C PHE A 27 4.27 -8.71 -4.92
N ASN A 28 4.83 -7.77 -5.69
CA ASN A 28 6.20 -7.88 -6.18
C ASN A 28 7.21 -7.95 -5.01
N ASP A 29 7.01 -7.14 -3.96
CA ASP A 29 7.87 -7.16 -2.77
C ASP A 29 7.71 -8.48 -1.98
N TYR A 30 6.50 -9.03 -1.91
CA TYR A 30 6.22 -10.32 -1.25
C TYR A 30 6.85 -11.49 -2.03
N ASP A 31 6.68 -11.53 -3.35
CA ASP A 31 7.23 -12.55 -4.24
C ASP A 31 8.77 -12.51 -4.25
N ALA A 32 9.35 -11.31 -4.19
CA ALA A 32 10.77 -11.09 -4.01
C ALA A 32 11.28 -11.42 -2.59
N ARG A 33 10.41 -11.85 -1.68
CA ARG A 33 10.68 -12.10 -0.25
C ARG A 33 11.27 -10.89 0.49
N ALA A 34 11.02 -9.68 -0.01
CA ALA A 34 11.43 -8.44 0.64
C ALA A 34 10.52 -8.08 1.82
N ILE A 35 9.27 -8.56 1.80
CA ILE A 35 8.31 -8.46 2.90
C ILE A 35 7.62 -9.81 3.12
N ASP A 36 7.14 -10.06 4.34
CA ASP A 36 6.31 -11.23 4.65
C ASP A 36 4.81 -10.97 4.44
N ARG A 37 4.01 -12.03 4.63
CA ARG A 37 2.55 -11.97 4.48
C ARG A 37 1.87 -10.99 5.45
N ASN A 38 2.37 -10.90 6.68
CA ASN A 38 1.80 -10.00 7.69
C ASN A 38 2.08 -8.54 7.35
N GLN A 39 3.28 -8.26 6.84
CA GLN A 39 3.69 -6.94 6.39
C GLN A 39 2.92 -6.49 5.15
N ALA A 40 2.74 -7.39 4.17
CA ALA A 40 1.89 -7.13 3.01
C ALA A 40 0.45 -6.80 3.45
N ALA A 41 -0.12 -7.59 4.36
CA ALA A 41 -1.45 -7.33 4.90
C ALA A 41 -1.53 -6.00 5.68
N LEU A 42 -0.48 -5.65 6.44
CA LEU A 42 -0.42 -4.39 7.19
C LEU A 42 -0.36 -3.18 6.26
N ALA A 43 0.43 -3.26 5.18
CA ALA A 43 0.53 -2.21 4.16
C ALA A 43 -0.84 -1.85 3.57
N ILE A 44 -1.59 -2.90 3.22
CA ILE A 44 -2.94 -2.79 2.65
C ILE A 44 -3.91 -2.23 3.70
N LYS A 45 -3.92 -2.79 4.91
CA LYS A 45 -4.79 -2.33 6.00
C LYS A 45 -4.58 -0.85 6.33
N TYR A 46 -3.34 -0.38 6.34
CA TYR A 46 -3.06 1.03 6.65
C TYR A 46 -3.59 1.98 5.58
N ALA A 47 -3.49 1.61 4.30
CA ALA A 47 -4.10 2.37 3.21
C ALA A 47 -5.62 2.48 3.39
N PHE A 48 -6.30 1.37 3.69
CA PHE A 48 -7.75 1.37 3.96
C PHE A 48 -8.11 2.20 5.20
N ALA A 49 -7.38 2.06 6.30
CA ALA A 49 -7.64 2.83 7.52
C ALA A 49 -7.54 4.34 7.27
N LEU A 50 -6.59 4.80 6.46
CA LEU A 50 -6.47 6.22 6.10
C LEU A 50 -7.66 6.70 5.25
N ILE A 51 -8.12 5.86 4.32
CA ILE A 51 -9.31 6.14 3.49
C ILE A 51 -10.58 6.21 4.36
N GLU A 52 -10.79 5.24 5.24
CA GLU A 52 -11.96 5.16 6.14
C GLU A 52 -12.03 6.34 7.10
N ASN A 53 -10.87 6.83 7.58
CA ASN A 53 -10.79 8.03 8.42
C ASN A 53 -10.96 9.34 7.64
N GLY A 54 -11.25 9.28 6.32
CA GLY A 54 -11.39 10.46 5.46
C GLY A 54 -10.07 11.18 5.16
N ASN A 55 -8.93 10.63 5.59
CA ASN A 55 -7.61 11.23 5.40
C ASN A 55 -7.04 10.87 4.02
N SER A 56 -7.71 11.36 2.99
CA SER A 56 -7.40 11.04 1.58
C SER A 56 -5.98 11.47 1.19
N ILE A 57 -5.46 12.56 1.75
CA ILE A 57 -4.10 13.04 1.48
C ILE A 57 -3.06 12.06 2.03
N ALA A 58 -3.21 11.66 3.29
CA ALA A 58 -2.31 10.68 3.87
C ALA A 58 -2.42 9.31 3.19
N ALA A 59 -3.62 8.90 2.76
CA ALA A 59 -3.81 7.67 2.01
C ALA A 59 -3.03 7.68 0.69
N VAL A 60 -3.11 8.79 -0.07
CA VAL A 60 -2.35 8.98 -1.31
C VAL A 60 -0.84 9.00 -1.05
N ASP A 61 -0.39 9.69 0.00
CA ASP A 61 1.03 9.70 0.36
C ASP A 61 1.52 8.30 0.75
N TRP A 62 0.76 7.57 1.55
CA TRP A 62 1.08 6.18 1.92
C TRP A 62 1.17 5.25 0.70
N ILE A 63 0.22 5.35 -0.23
CA ILE A 63 0.20 4.61 -1.50
C ILE A 63 1.47 4.90 -2.33
N LYS A 64 1.91 6.16 -2.36
CA LYS A 64 3.09 6.57 -3.12
C LYS A 64 4.41 6.21 -2.43
N THR A 65 4.52 6.42 -1.12
CA THR A 65 5.80 6.45 -0.39
C THR A 65 5.87 5.47 0.78
N GLY A 66 4.76 5.23 1.47
CA GLY A 66 4.65 4.43 2.70
C GLY A 66 5.18 3.00 2.59
N ARG A 67 5.00 2.35 1.43
CA ARG A 67 5.53 0.99 1.18
C ARG A 67 7.05 0.88 1.38
N LYS A 68 7.82 1.93 1.08
CA LYS A 68 9.28 1.96 1.25
C LYS A 68 9.66 1.89 2.73
N GLN A 69 8.82 2.44 3.61
CA GLN A 69 9.05 2.41 5.05
C GLN A 69 8.93 0.99 5.61
N ILE A 70 8.00 0.18 5.09
CA ILE A 70 7.86 -1.24 5.46
C ILE A 70 9.13 -2.02 5.11
N ARG A 71 9.70 -1.80 3.92
CA ARG A 71 10.99 -2.40 3.53
C ARG A 71 12.14 -1.97 4.44
N SER A 72 12.15 -0.71 4.89
CA SER A 72 13.21 -0.16 5.74
C SER A 72 13.23 -0.76 7.16
N LEU A 73 12.07 -1.13 7.70
CA LEU A 73 11.96 -1.80 9.00
C LEU A 73 12.74 -3.14 9.03
N MET A 74 12.98 -3.78 7.89
CA MET A 74 13.82 -4.98 7.78
C MET A 74 15.33 -4.69 7.81
N VAL A 75 15.80 -3.61 7.17
CA VAL A 75 17.25 -3.28 7.15
C VAL A 75 17.77 -3.08 8.57
N ASN A 76 16.96 -2.49 9.44
CA ASN A 76 17.34 -2.23 10.82
C ASN A 76 17.20 -3.48 11.72
N ASN A 77 16.29 -4.40 11.39
CA ASN A 77 16.07 -5.64 12.18
C ASN A 77 16.97 -6.81 11.76
N HIS A 78 17.57 -6.78 10.57
CA HIS A 78 18.59 -7.76 10.14
C HIS A 78 20.03 -7.23 10.29
N GLY A 79 20.20 -5.99 10.77
CA GLY A 79 21.50 -5.33 10.98
C GLY A 79 22.01 -5.34 12.43
N GLN A 80 21.22 -5.81 13.41
CA GLN A 80 21.74 -6.05 14.77
C GLN A 80 22.28 -7.47 14.89
N SER A 81 23.50 -7.65 14.38
CA SER A 81 24.41 -8.66 14.95
C SER A 81 24.77 -8.16 16.35
N VAL A 82 24.05 -8.65 17.35
CA VAL A 82 24.46 -8.52 18.75
C VAL A 82 25.78 -9.28 18.86
N LYS A 83 26.89 -8.54 18.93
CA LYS A 83 28.17 -9.09 19.43
C LYS A 83 28.17 -9.01 20.94
#